data_AF-A0A4P2Q064-F1
#
_entry.id   AF-A0A4P2Q064-F1
#
_cell.length_a   1.000
_cell.length_b   1.000
_cell.length_c   1.000
_cell.angle_alpha   90.00
_cell.angle_beta   90.00
_cell.angle_gamma   90.00
#
_symmetry.space_group_name_H-M   'P 1'
#
loop_
_entity.id
_entity.type
_entity.pdbx_description
1 polymer ?
#
loop_
_entity_poly.entity_id
_entity_poly.type
_entity_poly.pdbx_seq_one_letter_code
_entity_poly.pdbx_strand_id
1 'polypeptide(L)'
;MLSASCGSLRRHFDAYKTILGSSTIDCEIVLDILSTAQIQSAFCAAIIRNSEGTTYRDATSDPLAIAAVEDAYATRNKYGDLENINDLVKNPECIARMRTE
;
A
#
# COMPACT_ATOMS: atom_id res chain seq x y z
N MET A 1 -7.55 -13.09 3.70
CA MET A 1 -7.48 -11.64 3.99
C MET A 1 -6.22 -10.99 3.41
N LEU A 2 -5.03 -11.59 3.55
CA LEU A 2 -3.77 -11.02 3.02
C LEU A 2 -3.74 -10.77 1.49
N SER A 3 -4.26 -11.69 0.68
CA SER A 3 -4.27 -11.55 -0.79
C SER A 3 -5.15 -10.39 -1.29
N ALA A 4 -6.28 -10.15 -0.62
CA ALA A 4 -7.21 -9.09 -0.97
C ALA A 4 -6.61 -7.69 -0.78
N SER A 5 -5.65 -7.54 0.14
CA SER A 5 -5.03 -6.25 0.46
C SER A 5 -4.12 -5.75 -0.66
N CYS A 6 -3.26 -6.60 -1.25
CA CYS A 6 -2.43 -6.21 -2.41
C CYS A 6 -3.28 -5.92 -3.64
N GLY A 7 -4.24 -6.79 -3.95
CA GLY A 7 -5.13 -6.58 -5.10
C GLY A 7 -6.01 -5.34 -4.94
N SER A 8 -6.42 -5.00 -3.70
CA SER A 8 -7.11 -3.75 -3.39
C SER A 8 -6.19 -2.55 -3.57
N LEU A 9 -4.98 -2.59 -3.00
CA LEU A 9 -3.99 -1.53 -3.16
C LEU A 9 -3.73 -1.23 -4.62
N ARG A 10 -3.42 -2.26 -5.42
CA ARG A 10 -3.14 -2.14 -6.85
C ARG A 10 -4.27 -1.45 -7.60
N ARG A 11 -5.52 -1.82 -7.32
CA ARG A 11 -6.71 -1.27 -7.99
C ARG A 11 -6.98 0.18 -7.60
N HIS A 12 -6.72 0.55 -6.35
CA HIS A 12 -7.06 1.87 -5.83
C HIS A 12 -5.87 2.83 -5.72
N PHE A 13 -4.65 2.39 -6.02
CA PHE A 13 -3.44 3.19 -5.81
C PHE A 13 -3.46 4.54 -6.54
N ASP A 14 -3.93 4.58 -7.79
CA ASP A 14 -4.02 5.84 -8.54
C ASP A 14 -5.02 6.81 -7.87
N ALA A 15 -6.13 6.30 -7.32
CA ALA A 15 -7.08 7.11 -6.56
C ALA A 15 -6.50 7.58 -5.22
N TYR A 16 -5.80 6.71 -4.48
CA TYR A 16 -5.09 7.10 -3.27
C TYR A 16 -4.08 8.22 -3.57
N LYS A 17 -3.27 8.08 -4.63
CA LYS A 17 -2.31 9.10 -5.04
C LYS A 17 -2.99 10.43 -5.36
N THR A 18 -4.14 10.42 -6.02
CA THR A 18 -4.92 11.63 -6.27
C THR A 18 -5.43 12.26 -4.97
N ILE A 19 -5.95 11.47 -4.04
CA ILE A 19 -6.50 11.97 -2.77
C ILE A 19 -5.39 12.51 -1.87
N LEU A 20 -4.35 11.72 -1.61
CA LEU A 20 -3.22 12.10 -0.77
C LEU A 20 -2.44 13.28 -1.37
N GLY A 21 -2.32 13.31 -2.71
CA GLY A 21 -1.66 14.38 -3.44
C GLY A 21 -2.46 15.68 -3.55
N SER A 22 -3.71 15.70 -3.08
CA SER A 22 -4.54 16.90 -3.11
C SER A 22 -4.20 17.83 -1.94
N SER A 23 -4.10 19.13 -2.22
CA SER A 23 -3.95 20.17 -1.21
C SER A 23 -5.27 20.77 -0.73
N THR A 24 -6.39 20.32 -1.30
CA THR A 24 -7.73 20.91 -1.04
C THR A 24 -8.73 19.94 -0.42
N ILE A 25 -8.42 18.64 -0.41
CA ILE A 25 -9.25 17.65 0.27
C ILE A 25 -9.06 17.82 1.77
N ASP A 26 -10.18 17.71 2.50
CA ASP A 26 -10.23 17.79 3.95
C ASP A 26 -9.24 16.80 4.60
N CYS A 27 -8.61 17.26 5.67
CA CYS A 27 -7.52 16.51 6.24
C CYS A 27 -7.94 15.18 6.88
N GLU A 28 -9.14 15.10 7.45
CA GLU A 28 -9.63 13.85 8.03
C GLU A 28 -9.79 12.77 6.96
N ILE A 29 -10.26 13.15 5.78
CA ILE A 29 -10.38 12.24 4.62
C ILE A 29 -9.00 11.80 4.14
N VAL A 30 -8.04 12.73 4.04
CA VAL A 30 -6.66 12.40 3.65
C VAL A 30 -6.03 11.40 4.62
N LEU A 31 -6.20 11.61 5.93
CA LEU A 31 -5.63 10.73 6.96
C LEU A 31 -6.31 9.35 7.01
N ASP A 32 -7.63 9.26 6.79
CA ASP A 32 -8.35 7.98 6.72
C ASP A 32 -7.89 7.13 5.52
N ILE A 33 -7.76 7.77 4.35
CA ILE A 33 -7.22 7.13 3.14
C ILE A 33 -5.75 6.76 3.34
N LEU A 34 -4.96 7.62 3.99
CA LEU A 34 -3.56 7.34 4.30
C LEU A 34 -3.43 6.09 5.16
N SER A 35 -4.21 5.98 6.24
CA SER A 35 -4.22 4.82 7.14
C SER A 35 -4.57 3.53 6.38
N THR A 36 -5.62 3.58 5.56
CA THR A 36 -6.03 2.45 4.71
C THR A 36 -4.91 2.03 3.75
N ALA A 37 -4.30 2.99 3.06
CA ALA A 37 -3.24 2.74 2.09
C ALA A 37 -1.99 2.18 2.77
N GLN A 38 -1.60 2.70 3.94
CA GLN A 38 -0.47 2.20 4.74
C GLN A 38 -0.65 0.73 5.14
N ILE A 39 -1.83 0.37 5.67
CA ILE A 39 -2.13 -1.02 6.06
C ILE A 39 -1.99 -1.94 4.85
N GLN A 40 -2.60 -1.56 3.72
CA GLN A 40 -2.54 -2.35 2.49
C GLN A 40 -1.11 -2.46 1.94
N SER A 41 -0.33 -1.37 1.99
CA SER A 41 1.07 -1.35 1.57
C SER A 41 1.95 -2.23 2.45
N ALA A 42 1.81 -2.14 3.77
CA ALA A 42 2.57 -2.95 4.72
C ALA A 42 2.34 -4.45 4.50
N PHE A 43 1.09 -4.86 4.26
CA PHE A 43 0.78 -6.25 3.90
C PHE A 43 1.44 -6.65 2.58
N CYS A 44 1.44 -5.75 1.59
CA CYS A 44 2.03 -6.04 0.30
C CYS A 44 3.55 -6.16 0.33
N ALA A 45 4.21 -5.26 1.06
CA ALA A 45 5.63 -5.36 1.35
C ALA A 45 5.97 -6.65 2.12
N ALA A 46 5.14 -7.06 3.10
CA ALA A 46 5.34 -8.32 3.81
C ALA A 46 5.23 -9.55 2.90
N ILE A 47 4.31 -9.56 1.93
CA ILE A 47 4.20 -10.63 0.93
C ILE A 47 5.47 -10.71 0.09
N ILE A 48 5.98 -9.57 -0.40
CA ILE A 48 7.21 -9.52 -1.20
C ILE A 48 8.40 -10.02 -0.37
N ARG A 49 8.60 -9.48 0.85
CA ARG A 49 9.69 -9.91 1.74
C ARG A 49 9.65 -11.40 2.05
N ASN A 50 8.47 -11.93 2.32
CA ASN A 50 8.31 -13.37 2.56
C ASN A 50 8.63 -14.18 1.30
N SER A 51 8.24 -13.71 0.12
CA SER A 51 8.48 -14.36 -1.18
C SER A 51 9.96 -14.37 -1.58
N GLU A 52 10.68 -13.30 -1.27
CA GLU A 52 12.13 -13.19 -1.50
C GLU A 52 12.94 -13.99 -0.47
N GLY A 53 12.34 -14.36 0.66
CA GLY A 53 12.93 -15.21 1.68
C GLY A 53 12.89 -16.72 1.35
N THR A 54 13.69 -17.51 2.07
CA THR A 54 13.79 -18.98 1.93
C THR A 54 12.50 -19.73 2.31
N THR A 55 11.55 -19.08 2.97
CA THR A 55 10.31 -19.66 3.51
C THR A 55 9.17 -19.79 2.51
N TYR A 56 9.22 -19.15 1.34
CA TYR A 56 8.09 -19.16 0.40
C TYR A 56 8.09 -20.33 -0.58
N ARG A 57 9.23 -21.00 -0.79
CA ARG A 57 9.33 -22.12 -1.74
C ARG A 57 8.41 -23.29 -1.35
N ASP A 58 8.08 -23.42 -0.07
CA ASP A 58 7.16 -24.45 0.44
C ASP A 58 5.68 -23.99 0.48
N ALA A 59 5.39 -22.70 0.30
CA ALA A 59 4.04 -22.13 0.44
C ALA A 59 3.21 -22.09 -0.87
N THR A 60 3.80 -22.45 -2.01
CA THR A 60 3.22 -22.27 -3.36
C THR A 60 2.20 -23.35 -3.79
N SER A 61 1.47 -23.92 -2.82
CA SER A 61 0.34 -24.84 -3.09
C SER A 61 -1.02 -24.13 -3.11
N ASP A 62 -1.10 -22.89 -2.63
CA ASP A 62 -2.34 -22.11 -2.55
C ASP A 62 -2.44 -21.09 -3.72
N PRO A 63 -3.44 -21.22 -4.62
CA PRO A 63 -3.70 -20.26 -5.69
C PRO A 63 -3.91 -18.82 -5.21
N LEU A 64 -4.47 -18.62 -4.01
CA LEU A 64 -4.68 -17.30 -3.43
C LEU A 64 -3.35 -16.65 -2.99
N ALA A 65 -2.38 -17.47 -2.57
CA ALA A 65 -1.05 -17.02 -2.23
C ALA A 65 -0.28 -16.59 -3.49
N ILE A 66 -0.40 -17.37 -4.58
CA ILE A 66 0.19 -17.04 -5.90
C ILE A 66 -0.38 -15.70 -6.42
N ALA A 67 -1.69 -15.54 -6.44
CA ALA A 67 -2.34 -14.30 -6.90
C ALA A 67 -1.91 -13.08 -6.06
N ALA A 68 -1.77 -13.25 -4.74
CA ALA A 68 -1.29 -12.19 -3.86
C ALA A 68 0.13 -11.73 -4.22
N VAL A 69 1.01 -12.68 -4.52
CA VAL A 69 2.39 -12.41 -4.92
C VAL A 69 2.45 -11.72 -6.27
N GLU A 70 1.71 -12.21 -7.26
CA GLU A 70 1.62 -11.57 -8.58
C GLU A 70 1.12 -10.12 -8.46
N ASP A 71 0.05 -9.89 -7.71
CA ASP A 71 -0.45 -8.54 -7.45
C ASP A 71 0.59 -7.67 -6.72
N ALA A 72 1.31 -8.23 -5.76
CA ALA A 72 2.34 -7.50 -5.01
C ALA A 72 3.50 -7.05 -5.90
N TYR A 73 4.06 -7.97 -6.68
CA TYR A 73 5.13 -7.65 -7.62
C TYR A 73 4.65 -6.73 -8.74
N ALA A 74 3.44 -6.91 -9.26
CA ALA A 74 2.86 -6.00 -10.25
C ALA A 74 2.71 -4.57 -9.70
N THR A 75 2.30 -4.44 -8.43
CA THR A 75 2.18 -3.14 -7.77
C THR A 75 3.55 -2.48 -7.58
N ARG A 76 4.55 -3.21 -7.06
CA ARG A 76 5.93 -2.73 -6.92
C ARG A 76 6.54 -2.33 -8.26
N ASN A 77 6.34 -3.13 -9.31
CA ASN A 77 6.86 -2.84 -10.64
C ASN A 77 6.23 -1.58 -11.25
N LYS A 78 4.94 -1.33 -11.00
CA LYS A 78 4.24 -0.16 -11.55
C LYS A 78 4.54 1.12 -10.77
N TYR A 79 4.62 1.05 -9.45
CA TYR A 79 4.63 2.22 -8.58
C TYR A 79 5.92 2.44 -7.80
N GLY A 80 6.88 1.51 -7.91
CA GLY A 80 8.11 1.53 -7.13
C GLY A 80 7.92 0.94 -5.75
N ASP A 81 8.87 1.23 -4.86
CA ASP A 81 8.77 0.81 -3.48
C ASP A 81 7.70 1.62 -2.74
N LEU A 82 6.76 0.92 -2.10
CA LEU A 82 5.58 1.50 -1.46
C LEU A 82 5.75 1.64 0.05
N GLU A 83 6.95 1.39 0.58
CA GLU A 83 7.23 1.46 2.02
C GLU A 83 6.95 2.83 2.64
N ASN A 84 6.87 3.91 1.85
CA ASN A 84 6.64 5.26 2.37
C ASN A 84 5.47 6.01 1.69
N ILE A 85 4.24 5.50 1.86
CA ILE A 85 3.02 6.15 1.35
C ILE A 85 2.83 7.58 1.90
N ASN A 86 3.45 7.93 3.03
CA ASN A 86 3.43 9.29 3.59
C ASN A 86 3.94 10.33 2.60
N ASP A 87 4.87 9.98 1.71
CA ASP A 87 5.44 10.90 0.73
C ASP A 87 4.42 11.35 -0.32
N LEU A 88 3.28 10.65 -0.43
CA LEU A 88 2.17 11.01 -1.30
C LEU A 88 1.33 12.15 -0.73
N VAL A 89 1.37 12.41 0.58
CA VAL A 89 0.60 13.47 1.22
C VAL A 89 1.17 14.82 0.83
N LYS A 90 0.35 15.68 0.22
CA LYS A 90 0.75 17.06 -0.17
C LYS A 90 -0.05 18.15 0.54
N ASN A 91 -1.11 17.81 1.27
CA ASN A 91 -1.85 18.77 2.08
C ASN A 91 -0.98 19.25 3.28
N PRO A 92 -0.65 20.55 3.38
CA PRO A 92 0.18 21.08 4.47
C PRO A 92 -0.42 20.91 5.87
N GLU A 93 -1.74 21.01 5.99
CA GLU A 93 -2.45 20.81 7.27
C GLU A 93 -2.29 19.37 7.75
N CYS A 94 -2.39 18.40 6.83
CA CYS A 94 -2.18 17.00 7.15
C CYS A 94 -0.73 16.68 7.48
N ILE A 95 0.21 17.24 6.72
CA ILE A 95 1.62 17.09 7.04
C ILE A 95 1.93 17.64 8.44
N ALA A 96 1.29 18.75 8.85
CA ALA A 96 1.42 19.27 10.21
C ALA A 96 0.84 18.30 11.25
N ARG A 97 -0.38 17.79 11.03
CA ARG A 97 -1.03 16.83 11.94
C ARG A 97 -0.24 15.54 12.11
N MET A 98 0.27 14.98 11.02
CA MET A 98 1.10 13.76 11.01
C MET A 98 2.42 13.88 11.80
N ARG A 99 2.89 15.10 12.08
CA ARG A 99 4.12 15.35 12.86
C ARG A 99 3.87 15.52 14.36
N THR A 100 2.63 15.79 14.72
CA THR A 100 2.19 16.04 16.10
C THR A 100 1.63 14.80 16.80
N GLU A 101 1.22 13.79 16.03
CA GLU A 101 0.84 12.46 16.52
C GLU A 101 2.06 11.52 16.58
#